data_AF-A0A1R0FWJ2-F1
#
_entry.id   AF-A0A1R0FWJ2-F1
#
_cell.length_a   1.000
_cell.length_b   1.000
_cell.length_c   1.000
_cell.angle_alpha   90.00
_cell.angle_beta   90.00
_cell.angle_gamma   90.00
#
_symmetry.space_group_name_H-M   'P 1'
#
loop_
_entity.id
_entity.type
_entity.pdbx_description
1 polymer ?
#
loop_
_entity_poly.entity_id
_entity_poly.type
_entity_poly.pdbx_seq_one_letter_code
_entity_poly.pdbx_strand_id
1 'polypeptide(L)'
;MSWFKKILLGLIILVGLIGTLKDYKDFGLFGALGLFLIFLLTTTFLWQWASGRLPEITQLQAVFILLASAVASIFVINMAIAGNLHVDLMEVMYVTITHNPLFYLILCVVAWVKVGIWQWLFSGVQVKESQPV
;
A
#
# COMPACT_ATOMS: atom_id res chain seq x y z
N MET A 1 12.84 9.68 -16.11
CA MET A 1 11.66 10.22 -15.39
C MET A 1 11.67 11.75 -15.46
N SER A 2 10.58 12.39 -15.89
CA SER A 2 10.47 13.85 -15.94
C SER A 2 10.48 14.46 -14.53
N TRP A 3 10.88 15.73 -14.42
CA TRP A 3 10.94 16.44 -13.15
C TRP A 3 9.60 16.46 -12.41
N PHE A 4 8.50 16.68 -13.14
CA PHE A 4 7.13 16.61 -12.61
C PHE A 4 6.82 15.25 -11.95
N LYS A 5 7.14 14.13 -12.61
CA LYS A 5 6.90 12.79 -12.07
C LYS A 5 7.72 12.53 -10.79
N LYS A 6 8.95 13.06 -10.71
CA LYS A 6 9.77 12.96 -9.49
C LYS A 6 9.15 13.72 -8.31
N ILE A 7 8.63 14.92 -8.54
CA ILE A 7 7.93 15.70 -7.51
C ILE A 7 6.68 14.97 -7.04
N LEU A 8 5.87 14.47 -7.98
CA LEU A 8 4.65 13.75 -7.64
C LEU A 8 4.92 12.49 -6.82
N LEU A 9 5.98 11.74 -7.17
CA LEU A 9 6.43 10.58 -6.41
C LEU A 9 6.81 10.96 -4.96
N GLY A 10 7.59 12.04 -4.81
CA GLY A 10 7.94 12.57 -3.48
C GLY A 10 6.70 12.95 -2.66
N LEU A 11 5.70 13.56 -3.31
CA LEU A 11 4.45 13.97 -2.65
C LEU A 11 3.60 12.77 -2.22
N ILE A 12 3.50 11.72 -3.04
CA ILE A 12 2.80 10.47 -2.67
C ILE A 12 3.44 9.84 -1.44
N ILE A 13 4.78 9.78 -1.40
CA ILE A 13 5.51 9.23 -0.26
C ILE A 13 5.31 10.10 0.98
N LEU A 14 5.39 11.42 0.83
CA LEU A 14 5.20 12.38 1.94
C LEU A 14 3.79 12.27 2.54
N VAL A 15 2.75 12.20 1.72
CA VAL A 15 1.36 12.02 2.19
C VAL A 15 1.22 10.69 2.94
N GLY A 16 1.85 9.62 2.45
CA GLY A 16 1.88 8.33 3.16
C GLY A 16 2.58 8.40 4.52
N LEU A 17 3.70 9.12 4.61
CA LEU A 17 4.42 9.39 5.86
C LEU A 17 3.62 10.25 6.84
N ILE A 18 2.90 11.25 6.36
CA ILE A 18 2.01 12.05 7.24
C ILE A 18 0.85 11.19 7.74
N GLY A 19 0.37 10.25 6.92
CA GLY A 19 -0.66 9.28 7.31
C GLY A 19 -0.28 8.46 8.55
N THR A 20 1.00 8.09 8.70
CA THR A 20 1.43 7.27 9.84
C THR A 20 1.41 8.02 11.18
N LEU A 21 1.50 9.36 11.16
CA LEU A 21 1.27 10.18 12.35
C LEU A 21 -0.20 10.13 12.80
N LYS A 22 -1.12 10.07 11.85
CA LYS A 22 -2.54 9.88 12.14
C LYS A 22 -2.80 8.47 12.67
N ASP A 23 -2.19 7.46 12.05
CA ASP A 23 -2.31 6.06 12.51
C ASP A 23 -1.82 5.88 13.95
N TYR A 24 -0.78 6.63 14.37
CA TYR A 24 -0.32 6.63 15.76
C TYR A 24 -1.38 7.15 16.72
N LYS A 25 -2.09 8.21 16.35
CA LYS A 25 -3.19 8.75 17.16
C LYS A 25 -4.37 7.79 17.22
N ASP A 26 -4.69 7.13 16.11
CA ASP A 26 -5.91 6.33 15.98
C ASP A 26 -5.72 4.89 16.52
N PHE A 27 -4.52 4.31 16.39
CA PHE A 27 -4.26 2.88 16.66
C PHE A 27 -3.12 2.63 17.66
N GLY A 28 -2.52 3.68 18.22
CA GLY A 28 -1.38 3.58 19.13
C GLY A 28 -0.09 3.12 18.45
N LEU A 29 0.95 2.93 19.26
CA LEU A 29 2.30 2.64 18.76
C LEU A 29 2.38 1.35 17.92
N PHE A 30 1.78 0.26 18.41
CA PHE A 30 1.84 -1.04 17.74
C PHE A 30 1.11 -1.03 16.39
N GLY A 31 -0.09 -0.45 16.33
CA GLY A 31 -0.85 -0.32 15.08
C GLY A 31 -0.11 0.55 14.06
N ALA A 32 0.40 1.71 14.49
CA ALA A 32 1.14 2.62 13.62
C ALA A 32 2.45 2.03 13.10
N LEU A 33 3.22 1.34 13.95
CA LEU A 33 4.45 0.66 13.51
C LEU A 33 4.16 -0.44 12.50
N GLY A 34 3.13 -1.26 12.73
CA GLY A 34 2.73 -2.30 11.80
C GLY A 34 2.32 -1.73 10.43
N LEU A 35 1.50 -0.68 10.43
CA LEU A 35 1.08 0.00 9.21
C LEU A 35 2.24 0.70 8.50
N PHE A 36 3.16 1.32 9.25
CA PHE A 36 4.35 1.95 8.70
C PHE A 36 5.28 0.93 8.01
N LEU A 37 5.49 -0.25 8.61
CA LEU A 37 6.28 -1.30 7.99
C LEU A 37 5.64 -1.80 6.69
N ILE A 38 4.32 -2.00 6.68
CA ILE A 38 3.59 -2.38 5.45
C ILE A 38 3.69 -1.27 4.39
N PHE A 39 3.57 0.00 4.79
CA PHE A 39 3.74 1.13 3.89
C PHE A 39 5.14 1.15 3.26
N LEU A 40 6.20 0.96 4.04
CA LEU A 40 7.58 0.90 3.55
C LEU A 40 7.79 -0.28 2.59
N LEU A 41 7.33 -1.48 2.97
CA LEU A 41 7.46 -2.68 2.15
C LEU A 41 6.74 -2.53 0.81
N THR A 42 5.49 -2.06 0.83
CA THR A 42 4.68 -1.88 -0.40
C THR A 42 5.23 -0.79 -1.30
N THR A 43 5.70 0.32 -0.72
CA THR A 43 6.33 1.42 -1.47
C THR A 43 7.64 0.99 -2.11
N THR A 44 8.47 0.26 -1.36
CA THR A 44 9.76 -0.27 -1.86
C THR A 44 9.53 -1.30 -2.96
N PHE A 45 8.58 -2.22 -2.76
CA PHE A 45 8.18 -3.19 -3.76
C PHE A 45 7.70 -2.52 -5.04
N LEU A 46 6.77 -1.56 -4.94
CA LEU A 46 6.26 -0.83 -6.11
C LEU A 46 7.34 -0.04 -6.82
N TRP A 47 8.29 0.52 -6.08
CA TRP A 47 9.44 1.19 -6.68
C TRP A 47 10.30 0.21 -7.48
N GLN A 48 10.68 -0.92 -6.89
CA GLN A 48 11.51 -1.94 -7.55
C GLN A 48 10.80 -2.53 -8.77
N TRP A 49 9.51 -2.83 -8.63
CA TRP A 49 8.68 -3.32 -9.72
C TRP A 49 8.54 -2.31 -10.85
N ALA A 50 8.11 -1.09 -10.56
CA ALA A 50 7.87 -0.07 -11.57
C ALA A 50 9.16 0.39 -12.26
N SER A 51 10.30 0.39 -11.55
CA SER A 51 11.62 0.69 -12.12
C SER A 51 12.17 -0.41 -13.03
N GLY A 52 11.50 -1.57 -13.15
CA GLY A 52 11.93 -2.66 -14.03
C GLY A 52 12.93 -3.63 -13.41
N ARG A 53 13.26 -3.49 -12.11
CA ARG A 53 14.18 -4.40 -11.40
C ARG A 53 13.58 -5.78 -11.10
N LEU A 54 12.26 -5.91 -11.21
CA LEU A 54 11.52 -7.17 -11.02
C LEU A 54 10.75 -7.51 -12.31
N PRO A 55 11.46 -7.85 -13.42
CA PRO A 55 10.82 -8.07 -14.72
C PRO A 55 9.93 -9.32 -14.75
N GLU A 56 10.15 -10.27 -13.83
CA GLU A 56 9.37 -11.50 -13.70
C GLU A 56 7.94 -11.25 -13.18
N ILE A 57 7.72 -10.12 -12.49
CA ILE A 57 6.44 -9.82 -11.86
C ILE A 57 5.56 -9.05 -12.84
N THR A 58 4.51 -9.72 -13.30
CA THR A 58 3.48 -9.10 -14.14
C THR A 58 2.68 -8.05 -13.37
N GLN A 59 2.04 -7.11 -14.08
CA GLN A 59 1.15 -6.12 -13.48
C GLN A 59 0.06 -6.75 -12.61
N LEU A 60 -0.49 -7.87 -13.06
CA LEU A 60 -1.55 -8.59 -12.35
C LEU A 60 -1.03 -9.19 -11.02
N GLN A 61 0.19 -9.74 -11.02
CA GLN A 61 0.85 -10.19 -9.78
C GLN A 61 1.16 -9.03 -8.83
N ALA A 62 1.60 -7.87 -9.34
CA ALA A 62 1.82 -6.68 -8.52
C ALA A 62 0.52 -6.19 -7.84
N VAL A 63 -0.62 -6.28 -8.54
CA VAL A 63 -1.95 -6.00 -7.96
C VAL A 63 -2.28 -7.00 -6.84
N PHE A 64 -2.04 -8.30 -7.05
CA PHE A 64 -2.29 -9.30 -6.01
C PHE A 64 -1.39 -9.12 -4.77
N ILE A 65 -0.13 -8.76 -4.95
CA ILE A 65 0.79 -8.44 -3.84
C ILE A 65 0.28 -7.21 -3.07
N LEU A 66 -0.22 -6.20 -3.76
CA LEU A 66 -0.84 -5.04 -3.11
C LEU A 66 -2.14 -5.38 -2.40
N LEU A 67 -2.95 -6.29 -2.93
CA LEU A 67 -4.14 -6.81 -2.25
C LEU A 67 -3.76 -7.56 -0.97
N ALA A 68 -2.76 -8.44 -1.03
CA ALA A 68 -2.28 -9.17 0.14
C ALA A 68 -1.78 -8.22 1.23
N SER A 69 -1.05 -7.17 0.87
CA SER A 69 -0.61 -6.16 1.83
C SER A 69 -1.75 -5.31 2.38
N ALA A 70 -2.77 -4.98 1.59
CA ALA A 70 -3.98 -4.31 2.09
C ALA A 70 -4.73 -5.18 3.10
N VAL A 71 -4.85 -6.50 2.86
CA VAL A 71 -5.44 -7.44 3.82
C VAL A 71 -4.60 -7.49 5.11
N ALA A 72 -3.27 -7.53 5.00
CA ALA A 72 -2.39 -7.45 6.16
C ALA A 72 -2.57 -6.15 6.95
N SER A 73 -2.76 -5.01 6.27
CA SER A 73 -3.06 -3.73 6.93
C SER A 73 -4.38 -3.77 7.69
N ILE A 74 -5.44 -4.33 7.11
CA ILE A 74 -6.74 -4.51 7.80
C ILE A 74 -6.56 -5.37 9.05
N PHE A 75 -5.77 -6.43 8.96
CA PHE A 75 -5.49 -7.30 10.10
C PHE A 75 -4.78 -6.54 11.23
N VAL A 76 -3.75 -5.75 10.90
CA VAL A 76 -3.04 -4.90 11.88
C VAL A 76 -3.99 -3.88 12.52
N ILE A 77 -4.87 -3.25 11.74
CA ILE A 77 -5.88 -2.31 12.24
C ILE A 77 -6.84 -3.02 13.20
N ASN A 78 -7.39 -4.17 12.81
CA ASN A 78 -8.31 -4.93 13.67
C ASN A 78 -7.63 -5.40 14.96
N MET A 79 -6.35 -5.82 14.91
CA MET A 79 -5.57 -6.15 16.10
C MET A 79 -5.39 -4.93 17.02
N ALA A 80 -5.09 -3.76 16.46
CA ALA A 80 -4.96 -2.55 17.25
C ALA A 80 -6.28 -2.11 17.89
N ILE A 81 -7.40 -2.22 17.16
CA ILE A 81 -8.75 -1.96 17.68
C ILE A 81 -9.10 -2.94 18.79
N ALA A 82 -8.87 -4.24 18.59
CA ALA A 82 -9.12 -5.28 19.59
C ALA A 82 -8.32 -5.03 20.87
N GLY A 83 -7.03 -4.68 20.74
CA GLY A 83 -6.18 -4.29 21.87
C GLY A 83 -6.67 -3.04 22.60
N ASN A 84 -7.11 -2.02 21.88
CA ASN A 84 -7.63 -0.79 22.49
C ASN A 84 -8.98 -0.99 23.20
N LEU A 85 -9.88 -1.76 22.59
CA LEU A 85 -11.22 -2.03 23.11
C LEU A 85 -11.28 -3.19 24.12
N HIS A 86 -10.18 -3.93 24.30
CA HIS A 86 -10.09 -5.12 25.17
C HIS A 86 -11.12 -6.21 24.80
N VAL A 87 -11.41 -6.34 23.51
CA VAL A 87 -12.34 -7.33 22.95
C VAL A 87 -11.60 -8.36 22.11
N ASP A 88 -12.26 -9.47 21.79
CA ASP A 88 -11.67 -10.51 20.97
C ASP A 88 -11.47 -10.05 19.52
N LEU A 89 -10.33 -10.42 18.92
CA LEU A 89 -10.00 -10.08 17.54
C LEU A 89 -11.03 -10.63 16.55
N MET A 90 -11.55 -11.84 16.78
CA MET A 90 -12.55 -12.46 15.92
C MET A 90 -13.86 -11.70 15.93
N GLU A 91 -14.23 -11.11 17.09
CA GLU A 91 -15.41 -10.27 17.21
C GLU A 91 -15.25 -8.97 16.40
N VAL A 92 -14.10 -8.30 16.51
CA VAL A 92 -13.80 -7.10 15.70
C VAL A 92 -13.80 -7.42 14.21
N MET A 93 -13.15 -8.52 13.80
CA MET A 93 -13.12 -8.94 12.40
C MET A 93 -14.52 -9.25 11.86
N TYR A 94 -15.35 -9.96 12.64
CA TYR A 94 -16.71 -10.29 12.27
C TYR A 94 -17.57 -9.02 12.08
N VAL A 95 -17.50 -8.09 13.02
CA VAL A 95 -18.23 -6.81 12.94
C VAL A 95 -17.79 -5.99 11.73
N THR A 96 -16.48 -5.86 11.51
CA THR A 96 -15.92 -5.08 10.40
C THR A 96 -16.33 -5.64 9.03
N ILE A 97 -16.29 -6.96 8.85
CA ILE A 97 -16.69 -7.63 7.60
C ILE A 97 -18.20 -7.48 7.35
N THR A 98 -18.99 -7.67 8.40
CA THR A 98 -20.46 -7.69 8.28
C THR A 98 -21.04 -6.31 8.00
N HIS A 99 -20.46 -5.26 8.58
CA HIS A 99 -20.99 -3.90 8.47
C HIS A 99 -20.42 -3.11 7.28
N ASN A 100 -19.26 -3.49 6.74
CA ASN A 100 -18.62 -2.78 5.63
C ASN A 100 -18.04 -3.71 4.54
N PRO A 101 -18.85 -4.58 3.91
CA PRO A 101 -18.38 -5.46 2.84
C PRO A 101 -17.87 -4.67 1.61
N LEU A 102 -18.48 -3.50 1.34
CA LEU A 102 -18.06 -2.61 0.24
C LEU A 102 -16.65 -2.07 0.42
N PHE A 103 -16.17 -1.95 1.67
CA PHE A 103 -14.81 -1.51 1.96
C PHE A 103 -13.77 -2.44 1.31
N TYR A 104 -14.01 -3.75 1.33
CA TYR A 104 -13.11 -4.73 0.72
C TYR A 104 -13.09 -4.66 -0.81
N LEU A 105 -14.23 -4.35 -1.44
CA LEU A 105 -14.28 -4.11 -2.89
C LEU A 105 -13.54 -2.84 -3.30
N ILE A 106 -13.64 -1.78 -2.48
CA ILE A 106 -12.90 -0.54 -2.70
C ILE A 106 -11.39 -0.79 -2.66
N LEU A 107 -10.90 -1.67 -1.78
CA LEU A 107 -9.48 -2.02 -1.73
C LEU A 107 -8.96 -2.64 -3.02
N CYS A 108 -9.76 -3.44 -3.72
CA CYS A 108 -9.40 -3.98 -5.04
C CYS A 108 -9.19 -2.85 -6.07
N VAL A 109 -10.11 -1.89 -6.10
CA VAL A 109 -10.02 -0.73 -7.00
C VAL A 109 -8.82 0.14 -6.65
N VAL A 110 -8.59 0.40 -5.36
CA VAL A 110 -7.45 1.19 -4.88
C VAL A 110 -6.12 0.52 -5.23
N ALA A 111 -6.01 -0.81 -5.03
CA ALA A 111 -4.81 -1.55 -5.39
C ALA A 111 -4.51 -1.45 -6.89
N TRP A 112 -5.54 -1.61 -7.73
CA TRP A 112 -5.41 -1.48 -9.18
C TRP A 112 -4.95 -0.07 -9.61
N VAL A 113 -5.62 0.97 -9.10
CA VAL A 113 -5.28 2.37 -9.37
C VAL A 113 -3.85 2.67 -8.91
N LYS A 114 -3.45 2.18 -7.73
CA LYS A 114 -2.10 2.38 -7.20
C LYS A 114 -1.05 1.77 -8.13
N VAL A 115 -1.21 0.51 -8.57
CA VAL A 115 -0.29 -0.11 -9.54
C VAL A 115 -0.19 0.72 -10.82
N GLY A 116 -1.33 1.16 -11.37
CA GLY A 116 -1.37 1.98 -12.58
C GLY A 116 -0.62 3.31 -12.44
N ILE A 117 -0.80 4.01 -11.31
CA ILE A 117 -0.08 5.26 -11.01
C ILE A 117 1.43 5.01 -10.96
N TRP A 118 1.88 3.94 -10.30
CA TRP A 118 3.30 3.60 -10.20
C TRP A 118 3.90 3.22 -11.56
N GLN A 119 3.20 2.40 -12.35
CA GLN A 119 3.62 2.08 -13.71
C GLN A 119 3.73 3.34 -14.59
N TRP A 120 2.76 4.25 -14.50
CA TRP A 120 2.79 5.51 -15.24
C TRP A 120 3.93 6.44 -14.77
N LEU A 121 4.22 6.49 -13.47
CA LEU A 121 5.34 7.26 -12.93
C LEU A 121 6.68 6.80 -13.55
N PHE A 122 6.87 5.50 -13.72
CA PHE A 122 8.13 4.94 -14.21
C PHE A 122 8.17 4.58 -15.70
N SER A 123 7.09 4.79 -16.46
CA SER A 123 7.02 4.46 -17.90
C SER A 123 8.12 5.10 -18.76
N GLY A 124 8.65 6.26 -18.36
CA GLY A 124 9.78 6.91 -19.04
C GLY A 124 11.17 6.53 -18.53
N VAL A 125 11.27 5.57 -17.61
CA VAL A 125 12.55 4.99 -17.12
C VAL A 125 12.83 3.70 -17.88
N GLN A 126 11.83 2.85 -18.08
CA GLN A 126 11.96 1.57 -18.80
C GLN A 126 12.44 1.74 -20.25
N VAL A 127 11.97 2.79 -20.95
CA VAL A 127 12.37 3.08 -22.35
C VAL A 127 13.87 3.41 -22.49
N LYS A 128 14.51 3.93 -21.44
CA LYS A 128 15.93 4.33 -21.48
C LYS A 128 16.89 3.15 -21.28
N GLU A 129 16.46 2.08 -20.63
CA GLU A 129 17.25 0.85 -20.46
C GLU A 129 17.14 -0.08 -21.67
N SER A 130 16.08 0.04 -22.48
CA SER A 130 15.86 -0.79 -23.68
C SER A 130 16.51 -0.25 -24.95
N GLN A 131 17.24 0.87 -24.90
CA GLN A 131 18.02 1.33 -26.05
C GLN A 131 19.40 0.65 -26.04
N PRO A 132 19.74 -0.18 -27.05
CA PRO A 132 21.11 -0.64 -27.20
C PRO A 132 22.02 0.55 -27.49
N VAL A 133 23.13 0.64 -26.76
CA VAL A 133 24.26 1.54 -27.07
C VAL A 133 25.02 0.98 -28.26
#